data_AF-A0A818MZD1-F1
#
_entry.id   AF-A0A818MZD1-F1
#
_cell.length_a   1.000
_cell.length_b   1.000
_cell.length_c   1.000
_cell.angle_alpha   90.00
_cell.angle_beta   90.00
_cell.angle_gamma   90.00
#
_symmetry.space_group_name_H-M   'P 1'
#
loop_
_entity.id
_entity.type
_entity.pdbx_description
1 polymer ?
#
loop_
_entity_poly.entity_id
_entity_poly.type
_entity_poly.pdbx_seq_one_letter_code
_entity_poly.pdbx_strand_id
1 'polypeptide(L)'
;MRFCTTRRKIRTFILIYSQTITIDFELGVSNVFTKYYPIVIVPCCLFHYGQCLFRKFVDRGLKTAYKDDENLRDWFRSLATLSLLPLNHMLVDLQYLIHIRPNYSPIPIS
;
A
#
# COMPACT_ATOMS: atom_id res chain seq x y z
N MET A 1 18.70 1.65 19.80
CA MET A 1 17.75 2.77 19.69
C MET A 1 18.53 4.01 19.27
N ARG A 2 18.47 4.42 18.00
CA ARG A 2 19.07 5.67 17.51
C ARG A 2 18.05 6.35 16.61
N PHE A 3 17.37 7.34 17.17
CA PHE A 3 16.61 8.32 16.41
C PHE A 3 17.60 9.21 15.66
N CYS A 4 17.68 9.09 14.34
CA CYS A 4 18.38 10.06 13.49
C CYS A 4 17.35 11.06 12.97
N THR A 5 17.14 12.12 13.74
CA THR A 5 16.42 13.32 13.31
C THR A 5 17.23 14.03 12.23
N THR A 6 16.85 13.88 10.97
CA THR A 6 17.28 14.81 9.90
C THR A 6 16.08 15.58 9.39
N ARG A 7 15.76 16.71 10.07
CA ARG A 7 14.96 17.78 9.49
C ARG A 7 15.80 18.46 8.40
N ARG A 8 15.68 18.03 7.15
CA ARG A 8 16.21 18.78 6.01
C ARG A 8 15.12 19.68 5.45
N LYS A 9 15.33 20.99 5.65
CA LYS A 9 14.50 22.09 5.15
C LYS A 9 14.39 21.97 3.62
N ILE A 10 13.23 21.56 3.11
CA ILE A 10 12.84 21.79 1.72
C ILE A 10 12.51 23.28 1.63
N ARG A 11 13.54 24.10 1.33
CA ARG A 11 13.39 25.54 1.12
C ARG A 11 14.12 25.97 -0.14
N THR A 12 13.97 25.17 -1.20
CA THR A 12 14.38 25.54 -2.54
C THR A 12 13.13 25.50 -3.41
N PHE A 13 12.63 26.67 -3.79
CA PHE A 13 11.62 26.87 -4.83
C PHE A 13 12.24 26.50 -6.19
N ILE A 14 12.61 25.23 -6.37
CA ILE A 14 12.81 24.69 -7.71
C ILE A 14 11.41 24.43 -8.24
N LEU A 15 11.01 25.19 -9.26
CA LEU A 15 9.85 24.86 -10.09
C LEU A 15 10.19 23.56 -10.83
N ILE A 16 9.99 22.43 -10.17
CA ILE A 16 10.08 21.11 -10.78
C ILE A 16 8.80 20.96 -11.62
N TYR A 17 8.91 21.21 -12.93
CA TYR A 17 7.83 20.94 -13.87
C TYR A 17 7.87 19.44 -14.21
N SER A 18 7.39 18.60 -13.29
CA SER A 18 7.28 17.16 -13.55
C SER A 18 5.99 16.88 -14.29
N GLN A 19 6.05 16.21 -15.44
CA GLN A 19 4.85 15.75 -16.14
C GLN A 19 4.18 14.58 -15.40
N THR A 20 4.97 13.81 -14.64
CA THR A 20 4.53 12.62 -13.91
C THR A 20 5.17 12.58 -12.51
N ILE A 21 4.41 12.27 -11.46
CA ILE A 21 4.92 12.07 -10.11
C ILE A 21 4.46 10.69 -9.61
N THR A 22 5.39 9.75 -9.48
CA THR A 22 5.12 8.46 -8.84
C THR A 22 5.20 8.62 -7.32
N ILE A 23 4.10 8.34 -6.63
CA ILE A 23 4.03 8.35 -5.17
C ILE A 23 3.59 6.97 -4.66
N ASP A 24 3.88 6.71 -3.39
CA ASP A 24 3.29 5.57 -2.69
C ASP A 24 1.75 5.70 -2.66
N PHE A 25 1.06 4.56 -2.59
CA PHE A 25 -0.40 4.48 -2.66
C PHE A 25 -1.04 5.02 -1.38
N GLU A 26 -1.02 6.34 -1.21
CA GLU A 26 -1.70 7.05 -0.13
C GLU A 26 -2.76 7.97 -0.76
N LEU A 27 -4.03 7.63 -0.55
CA LEU A 27 -5.15 8.39 -1.11
C LEU A 27 -5.11 9.88 -0.72
N GLY A 28 -4.65 10.18 0.50
CA GLY A 28 -4.49 11.56 0.96
C GLY A 28 -3.42 12.32 0.16
N VAL A 29 -2.27 11.70 -0.10
CA VAL A 29 -1.19 12.29 -0.88
C VAL A 29 -1.63 12.46 -2.33
N SER A 30 -2.27 11.44 -2.92
CA SER A 30 -2.85 11.52 -4.27
C SER A 30 -3.85 12.67 -4.41
N ASN A 31 -4.79 12.80 -3.46
CA ASN A 31 -5.78 13.89 -3.47
C ASN A 31 -5.15 15.28 -3.39
N VAL A 32 -4.11 15.45 -2.58
CA VAL A 32 -3.36 16.72 -2.48
C VAL A 32 -2.67 17.03 -3.81
N PHE A 33 -1.97 16.07 -4.41
CA PHE A 33 -1.32 16.30 -5.70
C PHE A 33 -2.32 16.59 -6.82
N THR A 34 -3.43 15.86 -6.91
CA THR A 34 -4.49 16.14 -7.88
C THR A 34 -5.09 17.54 -7.70
N LYS A 35 -5.22 18.01 -6.45
CA LYS A 35 -5.77 19.34 -6.13
C LYS A 35 -4.82 20.49 -6.48
N TYR A 36 -3.52 20.36 -6.16
CA TYR A 36 -2.54 21.46 -6.33
C TYR A 36 -1.79 21.39 -7.66
N TYR A 37 -1.76 20.22 -8.31
CA TYR A 37 -1.03 19.96 -9.54
C TYR A 37 -1.89 19.16 -10.54
N PRO A 38 -3.04 19.71 -11.01
CA PRO A 38 -4.00 18.97 -11.84
C PRO A 38 -3.47 18.55 -13.22
N ILE A 39 -2.36 19.15 -13.66
CA ILE A 39 -1.69 18.84 -14.94
C ILE A 39 -0.76 17.62 -14.80
N VAL A 40 -0.39 17.26 -13.56
CA VAL A 40 0.59 16.23 -13.29
C VAL A 40 -0.10 14.87 -13.18
N ILE A 41 0.42 13.89 -13.91
CA ILE A 41 -0.06 12.52 -13.80
C ILE A 41 0.51 11.93 -12.50
N VAL A 42 -0.36 11.48 -11.60
CA VAL A 42 0.02 10.83 -10.35
C VAL A 42 -0.24 9.32 -10.45
N PRO A 43 0.63 8.54 -11.12
CA PRO A 43 0.44 7.10 -11.20
C PRO A 43 0.71 6.47 -9.82
N CYS A 44 -0.35 6.09 -9.13
CA CYS A 44 -0.23 5.22 -7.97
C CYS A 44 0.24 3.84 -8.45
N CYS A 45 1.40 3.38 -7.96
CA CYS A 45 1.98 2.12 -8.43
C CYS A 45 1.46 0.93 -7.60
N LEU A 46 0.52 0.16 -8.15
CA LEU A 46 -0.03 -1.04 -7.53
C LEU A 46 1.07 -2.08 -7.18
N PHE A 47 2.12 -2.14 -8.00
CA PHE A 47 3.25 -3.04 -7.76
C PHE A 47 4.00 -2.71 -6.46
N HIS A 48 4.36 -1.44 -6.24
CA HIS A 48 5.03 -1.02 -5.00
C HIS A 48 4.11 -1.13 -3.78
N TYR A 49 2.82 -0.84 -3.92
CA TYR A 49 1.83 -1.10 -2.87
C TYR A 49 1.76 -2.58 -2.50
N GLY A 50 1.68 -3.46 -3.51
CA GLY A 50 1.71 -4.91 -3.34
C GLY A 50 2.99 -5.39 -2.64
N GLN A 51 4.15 -4.83 -2.98
CA GLN A 51 5.41 -5.12 -2.28
C GLN A 51 5.37 -4.69 -0.81
N CYS A 52 4.83 -3.51 -0.50
CA CYS A 52 4.65 -3.04 0.87
C CYS A 52 3.75 -3.97 1.70
N LEU A 53 2.60 -4.35 1.13
CA LEU A 53 1.70 -5.33 1.75
C LEU A 53 2.39 -6.68 1.94
N PHE A 54 3.10 -7.17 0.94
CA PHE A 54 3.77 -8.46 1.00
C PHE A 54 4.87 -8.49 2.07
N ARG A 55 5.62 -7.41 2.26
CA ARG A 55 6.59 -7.32 3.37
C ARG A 55 5.91 -7.50 4.72
N LYS A 56 4.77 -6.83 4.96
CA LYS A 56 3.98 -7.03 6.19
C LYS A 56 3.45 -8.45 6.32
N PHE A 57 3.09 -9.07 5.20
CA PHE A 57 2.66 -10.45 5.16
C PHE A 57 3.77 -11.42 5.59
N VAL A 58 4.99 -11.20 5.09
CA VAL A 58 6.20 -11.96 5.45
C VAL A 58 6.58 -11.72 6.92
N ASP A 59 6.51 -10.47 7.41
CA ASP A 59 6.78 -10.12 8.82
C ASP A 59 5.86 -10.88 9.80
N ARG A 60 4.69 -11.36 9.33
CA ARG A 60 3.73 -12.15 10.11
C ARG A 60 3.96 -13.67 10.00
N GLY A 61 5.06 -14.10 9.37
CA GLY A 61 5.40 -15.52 9.20
C GLY A 61 4.61 -16.22 8.09
N LEU A 62 3.90 -15.49 7.22
CA LEU A 62 3.00 -16.07 6.24
C LEU A 62 3.67 -16.34 4.87
N LYS A 63 4.98 -16.16 4.76
CA LYS A 63 5.72 -16.34 3.49
C LYS A 63 5.56 -17.75 2.90
N THR A 64 5.70 -18.77 3.75
CA THR A 64 5.58 -20.19 3.35
C THR A 64 4.14 -20.51 2.97
N ALA A 65 3.18 -20.12 3.83
CA ALA A 65 1.76 -20.31 3.56
C ALA A 65 1.32 -19.64 2.24
N TYR A 66 1.83 -18.45 1.91
CA TYR A 66 1.53 -17.78 0.64
C TYR A 66 1.95 -18.58 -0.60
N LYS A 67 3.06 -19.31 -0.49
CA LYS A 67 3.60 -20.11 -1.58
C LYS A 67 2.73 -21.35 -1.80
N ASP A 68 2.36 -22.00 -0.70
CA ASP A 68 1.77 -23.34 -0.72
C ASP A 68 0.22 -23.31 -0.73
N ASP A 69 -0.40 -22.19 -0.34
CA ASP A 69 -1.87 -22.03 -0.30
C ASP A 69 -2.37 -21.01 -1.33
N GLU A 70 -3.19 -21.50 -2.27
CA GLU A 70 -3.81 -20.68 -3.31
C GLU A 70 -4.89 -19.73 -2.76
N ASN A 71 -5.72 -20.19 -1.83
CA ASN A 71 -6.77 -19.38 -1.22
C ASN A 71 -6.19 -18.17 -0.48
N LEU A 72 -5.05 -18.35 0.19
CA LEU A 72 -4.35 -17.26 0.85
C LEU A 72 -3.80 -16.24 -0.14
N ARG A 73 -3.26 -16.73 -1.25
CA ARG A 73 -2.72 -15.89 -2.31
C ARG A 73 -3.82 -15.09 -2.99
N ASP A 74 -4.97 -15.68 -3.23
CA ASP A 74 -6.13 -14.98 -3.78
C ASP A 74 -6.72 -13.99 -2.80
N TRP A 75 -6.85 -14.37 -1.51
CA TRP A 75 -7.22 -13.43 -0.45
C TRP A 75 -6.27 -12.24 -0.35
N PHE A 76 -4.96 -12.47 -0.43
CA PHE A 76 -3.94 -11.41 -0.42
C PHE A 76 -4.05 -10.51 -1.66
N ARG A 77 -4.30 -11.07 -2.85
CA ARG A 77 -4.53 -10.29 -4.07
C ARG A 77 -5.79 -9.43 -3.94
N SER A 78 -6.89 -9.99 -3.42
CA SER A 78 -8.11 -9.22 -3.16
C SER A 78 -7.86 -8.08 -2.17
N LEU A 79 -7.08 -8.33 -1.11
CA LEU A 79 -6.66 -7.30 -0.16
C LEU A 79 -5.84 -6.20 -0.86
N ALA A 80 -4.92 -6.56 -1.75
CA ALA A 80 -4.14 -5.60 -2.52
C ALA A 80 -5.00 -4.80 -3.53
N THR A 81 -6.09 -5.35 -4.02
CA THR A 81 -7.00 -4.63 -4.93
C THR A 81 -7.93 -3.65 -4.23
N LEU A 82 -8.08 -3.70 -2.90
CA LEU A 82 -8.93 -2.75 -2.15
C LEU A 82 -8.55 -1.29 -2.42
N SER A 83 -7.28 -1.05 -2.72
CA SER A 83 -6.76 0.28 -3.00
C SER A 83 -7.35 0.88 -4.30
N LEU A 84 -7.84 0.02 -5.21
CA LEU A 84 -8.44 0.42 -6.49
C LEU A 84 -9.96 0.66 -6.40
N LEU A 85 -10.58 0.34 -5.25
CA LEU A 85 -12.02 0.49 -5.09
C LEU A 85 -12.41 1.95 -4.81
N PRO A 86 -13.60 2.38 -5.28
CA PRO A 86 -14.20 3.61 -4.82
C PRO A 86 -14.36 3.64 -3.29
N LEU A 87 -14.21 4.82 -2.68
CA LEU A 87 -14.20 4.97 -1.22
C LEU A 87 -15.48 4.44 -0.54
N ASN A 88 -16.62 4.54 -1.22
CA ASN A 88 -17.91 4.04 -0.74
C ASN A 88 -18.00 2.51 -0.67
N HIS A 89 -17.17 1.79 -1.44
CA HIS A 89 -17.10 0.32 -1.42
C HIS A 89 -15.96 -0.20 -0.54
N MET A 90 -14.87 0.58 -0.42
CA MET A 90 -13.66 0.18 0.30
C MET A 90 -13.92 -0.37 1.73
N LEU A 91 -14.78 0.29 2.52
CA LEU A 91 -15.06 -0.16 3.89
C LEU A 91 -15.83 -1.48 3.94
N VAL A 92 -16.81 -1.64 3.06
CA VAL A 92 -17.66 -2.85 3.00
C VAL A 92 -16.82 -4.04 2.54
N ASP A 93 -16.02 -3.86 1.49
CA ASP A 93 -15.19 -4.93 0.94
C ASP A 93 -14.03 -5.31 1.88
N LEU A 94 -13.47 -4.33 2.62
CA LEU A 94 -12.51 -4.62 3.67
C LEU A 94 -13.12 -5.47 4.79
N GLN A 95 -14.33 -5.14 5.24
CA GLN A 95 -15.04 -5.92 6.27
C GLN A 95 -15.31 -7.35 5.78
N TYR A 96 -15.74 -7.50 4.53
CA TYR A 96 -15.91 -8.81 3.91
C TYR A 96 -14.62 -9.62 3.91
N LEU A 97 -13.50 -9.03 3.46
CA LEU A 97 -12.19 -9.71 3.45
C LEU A 97 -11.70 -10.09 4.84
N ILE A 98 -12.00 -9.29 5.87
CA ILE A 98 -11.69 -9.65 7.27
C ILE A 98 -12.50 -10.88 7.69
N HIS A 99 -13.78 -10.95 7.29
CA HIS A 99 -14.67 -12.05 7.64
C HIS A 99 -14.26 -13.38 6.97
N ILE A 100 -13.90 -13.32 5.69
CA ILE A 100 -13.46 -14.51 4.93
C ILE A 100 -11.96 -14.81 5.05
N ARG A 101 -11.26 -14.12 5.96
CA ARG A 101 -9.82 -14.30 6.14
C ARG A 101 -9.50 -15.77 6.44
N PRO A 102 -8.67 -16.43 5.63
CA PRO A 102 -8.35 -17.83 5.87
C PRO A 102 -7.52 -17.96 7.16
N ASN A 103 -7.78 -19.05 7.89
CA ASN A 103 -7.31 -19.21 9.26
C ASN A 103 -5.88 -19.77 9.25
N TYR A 104 -4.89 -18.91 9.48
CA TYR A 104 -3.48 -19.30 9.63
C TYR A 104 -3.01 -19.01 11.04
N SER A 105 -2.41 -20.01 11.67
CA SER A 105 -1.60 -19.79 12.87
C SER A 105 -0.31 -19.11 12.45
N PRO A 106 0.03 -17.91 12.97
CA PRO A 106 1.35 -17.34 12.73
C PRO A 106 2.39 -18.34 13.21
N ILE A 107 3.29 -18.76 12.32
CA ILE A 107 4.43 -19.57 12.73
C ILE A 107 5.25 -18.68 13.68
N PRO A 108 5.56 -19.13 14.91
CA PRO A 108 6.39 -18.34 15.81
C PRO A 108 7.72 -18.06 15.11
N ILE A 109 8.06 -16.78 15.03
CA ILE A 109 9.31 -16.31 14.45
C ILE A 109 10.40 -16.81 15.41
N SER A 110 11.19 -17.79 14.97
CA SER A 110 12.35 -18.34 15.71
C SER A 110 13.40 -17.28 15.99
#